data_AF-A0A821BK38-F1
#
_entry.id   AF-A0A821BK38-F1
#
_cell.length_a   1.000
_cell.length_b   1.000
_cell.length_c   1.000
_cell.angle_alpha   90.00
_cell.angle_beta   90.00
_cell.angle_gamma   90.00
#
_symmetry.space_group_name_H-M   'P 1'
#
loop_
_entity.id
_entity.type
_entity.pdbx_description
1 polymer ?
#
loop_
_entity_poly.entity_id
_entity_poly.type
_entity_poly.pdbx_seq_one_letter_code
_entity_poly.pdbx_strand_id
1 'polypeptide(L)' 'MASIISGRDSEHLGIPKAVFVDDVDSFMQQPENNSADTVIRRLDDLNSKYRFMEMNLLQKKKRLRGKLPDIQICL' A
#
# COMPACT_ATOMS: atom_id res chain seq x y z
N MET A 1 24.19 -1.12 -10.82
CA MET A 1 23.88 -0.15 -9.75
C MET A 1 22.40 0.19 -9.81
N ALA A 2 21.58 -0.65 -9.20
CA ALA A 2 20.22 -0.31 -8.76
C ALA A 2 19.90 -1.31 -7.66
N SER A 3 20.41 -1.02 -6.47
CA SER A 3 20.14 -1.82 -5.27
C SER A 3 18.66 -1.68 -4.95
N ILE A 4 17.88 -2.69 -5.29
CA ILE A 4 16.52 -2.85 -4.79
C ILE A 4 16.66 -2.89 -3.26
N ILE A 5 16.16 -1.84 -2.60
CA ILE A 5 16.14 -1.73 -1.15
C ILE A 5 15.24 -2.85 -0.62
N SER A 6 15.89 -3.97 -0.28
CA SER A 6 15.38 -5.01 0.61
C SER A 6 15.26 -4.42 2.00
N GLY A 7 14.17 -3.66 2.19
CA GLY A 7 13.72 -3.20 3.49
C GLY A 7 12.69 -4.20 4.02
N ARG A 8 13.17 -5.12 4.86
CA ARG A 8 12.51 -5.91 5.92
C ARG A 8 11.06 -6.30 5.68
N ASP A 9 10.84 -7.61 5.61
CA ASP A 9 9.54 -8.25 5.71
C ASP A 9 8.81 -7.80 6.97
N SER A 10 7.90 -6.85 6.79
CA SER A 10 6.85 -6.58 7.75
C SER A 10 5.56 -6.51 6.98
N GLU A 11 5.01 -7.68 6.65
CA GLU A 11 3.59 -7.91 6.38
C GLU A 11 2.70 -7.55 7.59
N HIS A 12 3.16 -6.66 8.46
CA HIS A 12 2.41 -6.14 9.57
C HIS A 12 1.32 -5.28 8.95
N LEU A 13 0.10 -5.82 8.89
CA LEU A 13 -1.17 -5.22 8.42
C LEU A 13 -1.62 -5.60 6.99
N GLY A 14 -0.91 -6.46 6.26
CA GLY A 14 -1.34 -6.93 4.93
C GLY A 14 -1.34 -5.86 3.82
N ILE A 15 -0.62 -4.74 4.04
CA ILE A 15 -0.45 -3.66 3.06
C ILE A 15 0.66 -4.04 2.08
N PRO A 16 0.38 -4.20 0.76
CA PRO A 16 1.43 -4.49 -0.21
C PRO A 16 2.47 -3.37 -0.26
N LYS A 17 3.71 -3.71 -0.62
CA LYS A 17 4.77 -2.70 -0.81
C LYS A 17 4.55 -1.98 -2.14
N ALA A 18 4.52 -0.65 -2.10
CA ALA A 18 4.48 0.16 -3.30
C ALA A 18 5.86 0.17 -3.96
N VAL A 19 5.91 -0.18 -5.24
CA VAL A 19 7.11 -0.04 -6.07
C VAL A 19 6.99 1.27 -6.82
N PHE A 20 7.99 2.13 -6.68
CA PHE A 20 8.08 3.36 -7.46
C PHE A 20 8.70 3.05 -8.83
N VAL A 21 8.06 3.54 -9.89
CA VAL A 21 8.54 3.38 -11.27
C VAL A 21 9.16 4.71 -11.70
N ASP A 22 10.47 4.73 -11.85
CA ASP A 22 11.23 5.93 -12.25
C ASP A 22 11.32 6.05 -13.79
N ASP A 23 11.49 4.91 -14.47
CA ASP A 23 11.48 4.81 -15.94
C ASP A 23 10.45 3.76 -16.39
N VAL A 24 9.50 4.19 -17.23
CA VAL A 24 8.41 3.36 -17.74
C VAL A 24 8.93 2.35 -18.77
N ASP A 25 9.90 2.74 -19.59
CA ASP A 25 10.44 1.84 -20.64
C ASP A 25 11.21 0.69 -20.00
N SER A 26 12.09 0.98 -19.03
CA SER A 26 12.77 -0.06 -18.25
C SER A 26 11.80 -0.94 -17.45
N PHE A 27 10.69 -0.38 -16.95
CA PHE A 27 9.68 -1.15 -16.23
C PHE A 27 8.91 -2.09 -17.15
N MET A 28 8.51 -1.65 -18.34
CA MET A 28 7.80 -2.49 -19.31
C MET A 28 8.67 -3.59 -19.92
N GLN A 29 10.00 -3.47 -19.87
CA GLN A 29 10.93 -4.52 -20.30
C GLN A 29 11.02 -5.70 -19.32
N GLN A 30 10.43 -5.61 -18.13
CA GLN A 30 10.44 -6.70 -17.16
C GLN A 30 9.67 -7.92 -17.69
N PRO A 31 10.12 -9.16 -17.40
CA PRO A 31 9.49 -10.38 -17.91
C PRO A 31 8.05 -10.57 -17.40
N GLU A 32 7.65 -9.89 -16.32
CA GLU A 32 6.27 -9.88 -15.82
C GLU A 32 5.34 -9.00 -16.66
N ASN A 33 5.87 -8.00 -17.37
CA ASN A 33 5.12 -6.93 -18.00
C ASN A 33 4.98 -7.16 -19.51
N ASN A 34 4.23 -8.20 -19.89
CA ASN A 34 4.09 -8.64 -21.30
C ASN A 34 3.18 -7.74 -22.15
N SER A 35 2.18 -7.09 -21.54
CA SER A 35 1.24 -6.21 -22.24
C SER A 35 0.83 -5.04 -21.34
N ALA A 36 0.77 -3.83 -21.90
CA ALA A 36 0.37 -2.63 -21.18
C ALA A 36 -0.99 -2.78 -20.47
N ASP A 37 -1.95 -3.43 -21.12
CA ASP A 37 -3.28 -3.68 -20.56
C ASP A 37 -3.23 -4.54 -19.29
N THR A 38 -2.35 -5.56 -19.25
CA THR A 38 -2.17 -6.39 -18.05
C THR A 38 -1.51 -5.64 -16.91
N VAL A 39 -0.54 -4.78 -17.22
CA VAL A 39 0.16 -3.94 -16.23
C VAL A 39 -0.82 -2.93 -15.62
N ILE A 40 -1.60 -2.24 -16.45
CA ILE A 40 -2.58 -1.25 -15.99
C ILE A 40 -3.62 -1.91 -15.07
N ARG A 41 -4.17 -3.07 -15.44
CA ARG A 41 -5.10 -3.80 -14.56
C ARG A 41 -4.47 -4.16 -13.21
N ARG A 42 -3.23 -4.63 -13.21
CA ARG A 42 -2.51 -4.94 -11.97
C ARG A 42 -2.32 -3.70 -11.09
N LEU A 43 -2.00 -2.56 -11.70
CA LEU A 43 -1.85 -1.29 -10.99
C LEU A 43 -3.19 -0.82 -10.42
N ASP A 44 -4.29 -0.96 -11.15
CA ASP A 44 -5.63 -0.64 -10.67
C ASP A 44 -6.07 -1.54 -9.49
N ASP A 45 -5.75 -2.82 -9.54
CA ASP A 45 -6.00 -3.76 -8.44
C ASP A 45 -5.20 -3.38 -7.19
N LEU A 46 -3.92 -3.03 -7.35
CA LEU A 46 -3.08 -2.55 -6.26
C LEU A 46 -3.62 -1.25 -5.68
N ASN A 47 -3.99 -0.28 -6.53
CA ASN A 47 -4.57 0.99 -6.13
C ASN A 47 -5.88 0.80 -5.33
N SER A 48 -6.74 -0.11 -5.79
CA SER A 48 -7.99 -0.45 -5.08
C SER A 48 -7.72 -1.05 -3.70
N LYS A 49 -6.72 -1.93 -3.58
CA LYS A 49 -6.27 -2.47 -2.29
C LYS A 49 -5.76 -1.36 -1.37
N TYR A 50 -4.93 -0.44 -1.87
CA TYR A 50 -4.43 0.69 -1.07
C TYR A 50 -5.56 1.56 -0.52
N ARG A 51 -6.53 1.93 -1.37
CA ARG A 51 -7.70 2.72 -0.94
C ARG A 51 -8.52 2.01 0.13
N PHE A 52 -8.73 0.70 -0.01
CA PHE A 52 -9.45 -0.07 0.99
C PHE A 52 -8.72 -0.03 2.35
N MET A 53 -7.40 -0.24 2.35
CA MET A 53 -6.62 -0.25 3.60
C MET A 53 -6.53 1.12 4.24
N GLU A 54 -6.42 2.18 3.44
CA GLU A 54 -6.50 3.57 3.92
C GLU A 54 -7.83 3.82 4.64
N MET A 55 -8.96 3.46 4.03
CA MET A 55 -10.28 3.62 4.64
C MET A 55 -10.37 2.89 5.98
N ASN A 56 -9.87 1.65 6.04
CA ASN A 56 -9.83 0.86 7.28
C ASN A 56 -8.99 1.55 8.37
N LEU A 57 -7.83 2.09 8.00
CA LEU A 57 -6.93 2.77 8.94
C LEU A 57 -7.55 4.07 9.46
N LEU A 58 -8.19 4.86 8.60
CA LEU A 58 -8.93 6.06 8.98
C LEU A 58 -10.09 5.74 9.92
N GLN A 59 -10.85 4.67 9.66
CA GLN A 59 -11.93 4.23 10.53
C GLN A 59 -11.43 3.77 11.90
N LYS A 60 -10.33 2.99 11.95
CA LYS A 60 -9.67 2.58 13.20
C LYS A 60 -9.22 3.81 14.00
N LYS A 61 -8.57 4.79 13.34
CA LYS A 61 -8.15 6.05 13.95
C LYS A 61 -9.33 6.84 14.53
N LYS A 62 -10.44 6.95 13.80
CA LYS A 62 -11.66 7.61 14.26
C LYS A 62 -12.24 6.92 15.50
N ARG A 63 -12.33 5.58 15.49
CA ARG A 63 -12.83 4.80 16.63
C ARG A 63 -11.96 4.98 17.86
N LEU A 64 -10.63 4.96 17.71
CA LEU A 64 -9.70 5.16 18.82
C LEU A 64 -9.83 6.57 19.41
N ARG A 65 -9.95 7.60 18.56
CA ARG A 65 -10.21 8.98 19.01
C ARG A 65 -11.54 9.12 19.75
N GLY A 66 -12.57 8.41 19.31
CA GLY A 66 -13.87 8.40 20.00
C GLY A 66 -13.83 7.76 21.38
N LYS A 67 -12.94 6.78 21.61
CA LYS A 67 -12.74 6.14 22.93
C LYS A 67 -11.83 6.94 23.86
N LEU A 68 -11.02 7.84 23.32
CA LEU A 68 -10.10 8.67 24.09
C LEU A 68 -10.77 9.46 25.24
N PRO A 69 -11.91 10.15 25.04
CA PRO A 69 -12.59 10.86 26.12
C PRO A 69 -13.04 9.93 27.25
N ASP A 70 -13.58 8.74 26.93
CA ASP A 70 -14.01 7.77 27.94
C ASP A 70 -12.84 7.30 28.81
N ILE A 71 -11.65 7.14 28.23
CA ILE A 71 -10.44 6.74 28.95
C ILE A 71 -9.93 7.87 29.85
N GLN A 72 -9.99 9.13 29.39
CA GLN A 72 -9.58 10.29 30.18
C GLN A 72 -10.50 10.58 31.36
N ILE A 73 -11.77 10.21 31.27
CA ILE A 73 -12.76 10.40 32.35
C ILE A 73 -12.63 9.32 33.44
N CYS A 74 -12.14 8.14 33.09
CA CYS A 74 -11.95 7.02 34.03
C CYS A 74 -10.60 7.03 34.78
N LEU A 75 -9.68 7.95 34.45
CA LEU A 75 -8.41 8.17 35.14
C LEU A 75 -8.48 9.45 35.98
#